data_AF-A0A2M7T6J4-F1
#
_entry.id   AF-A0A2M7T6J4-F1
#
_cell.length_a   1.000
_cell.length_b   1.000
_cell.length_c   1.000
_cell.angle_alpha   90.00
_cell.angle_beta   90.00
_cell.angle_gamma   90.00
#
_symmetry.space_group_name_H-M   'P 1'
#
loop_
_entity.id
_entity.type
_entity.pdbx_description
1 polymer ?
#
loop_
_entity_poly.entity_id
_entity_poly.type
_entity_poly.pdbx_seq_one_letter_code
_entity_poly.pdbx_strand_id
1 'polypeptide(L)' 'MAMKKIAPLWTIIYAVLVVAIILALFQIVGVFALTPVLANIIYLLAIFAAIVTVIHLARLI' A
#
# COMPACT_ATOMS: atom_id res chain seq x y z
N MET A 1 -19.48 -26.10 1.52
CA MET A 1 -18.49 -25.65 2.52
C MET A 1 -17.48 -24.75 1.81
N ALA A 2 -17.68 -23.43 1.82
CA ALA A 2 -16.79 -22.52 1.12
C ALA A 2 -15.51 -22.38 1.95
N MET A 3 -14.43 -23.02 1.52
CA MET A 3 -13.11 -22.81 2.09
C MET A 3 -12.74 -21.34 1.90
N LYS A 4 -12.73 -20.59 3.01
CA LYS A 4 -12.25 -19.20 3.04
C LYS A 4 -10.76 -19.25 2.69
N LYS A 5 -10.42 -19.03 1.41
CA LYS A 5 -9.03 -18.90 0.96
C LYS A 5 -8.47 -17.66 1.66
N ILE A 6 -7.71 -17.88 2.73
CA ILE A 6 -6.97 -16.82 3.40
C ILE A 6 -5.93 -16.35 2.39
N ALA A 7 -6.05 -15.09 1.96
CA ALA A 7 -5.07 -14.51 1.06
C ALA A 7 -3.69 -14.54 1.76
N PRO A 8 -2.61 -14.90 1.03
CA PRO A 8 -1.26 -14.81 1.58
C PRO A 8 -1.02 -13.40 2.12
N LEU A 9 -0.35 -13.28 3.27
CA LEU A 9 -0.03 -12.00 3.90
C LEU A 9 0.62 -11.02 2.90
N TRP A 10 1.53 -11.52 2.07
CA TRP A 10 2.18 -10.77 1.01
C TRP A 10 1.21 -10.23 -0.04
N THR A 11 0.21 -11.01 -0.45
CA THR A 11 -0.84 -10.55 -1.38
C THR A 11 -1.62 -9.36 -0.80
N ILE A 12 -1.87 -9.37 0.52
CA ILE A 12 -2.53 -8.25 1.21
C ILE A 12 -1.62 -7.02 1.18
N ILE A 13 -0.32 -7.18 1.50
CA ILE A 13 0.65 -6.09 1.48
C ILE A 13 0.76 -5.46 0.08
N TYR A 14 0.89 -6.29 -0.97
CA TYR A 14 0.90 -5.81 -2.36
C TYR A 14 -0.36 -5.05 -2.72
N ALA A 15 -1.54 -5.56 -2.34
CA ALA A 15 -2.81 -4.90 -2.61
C ALA A 15 -2.91 -3.54 -1.91
N VAL A 16 -2.51 -3.47 -0.64
CA VAL A 16 -2.45 -2.21 0.12
C VAL A 16 -1.51 -1.21 -0.55
N LEU A 17 -0.36 -1.67 -1.04
CA LEU A 17 0.61 -0.84 -1.75
C LEU A 17 0.00 -0.21 -3.00
N VAL A 18 -0.67 -1.02 -3.81
CA VAL A 18 -1.33 -0.56 -5.05
C VAL A 18 -2.41 0.47 -4.74
N VAL A 19 -3.24 0.22 -3.73
CA VAL A 19 -4.30 1.17 -3.33
C VAL A 19 -3.69 2.48 -2.85
N ALA A 20 -2.62 2.45 -2.05
CA ALA A 20 -1.96 3.65 -1.57
C ALA A 20 -1.36 4.49 -2.71
N ILE A 21 -0.75 3.85 -3.72
CA ILE A 21 -0.25 4.52 -4.92
C ILE A 21 -1.39 5.19 -5.69
N ILE A 22 -2.52 4.49 -5.88
CA ILE A 22 -3.69 5.03 -6.57
C ILE A 22 -4.23 6.27 -5.83
N LEU A 23 -4.35 6.20 -4.50
CA LEU A 23 -4.79 7.34 -3.69
C LEU A 23 -3.83 8.53 -3.80
N ALA A 24 -2.52 8.29 -3.79
CA ALA A 24 -1.52 9.33 -3.98
C ALA A 24 -1.66 10.00 -5.37
N LEU A 25 -1.87 9.20 -6.43
CA LEU A 25 -2.10 9.71 -7.78
C LEU A 25 -3.37 10.58 -7.84
N PHE A 26 -4.48 10.12 -7.27
CA PHE A 26 -5.72 10.89 -7.22
C PHE A 26 -5.59 12.20 -6.44
N GLN A 27 -4.77 12.22 -5.39
CA GLN A 27 -4.46 13.45 -4.69
C GLN A 27 -3.61 14.40 -5.55
N ILE A 28 -2.62 13.88 -6.30
CA ILE A 28 -1.77 14.70 -7.19
C ILE A 28 -2.61 15.31 -8.32
N VAL A 29 -3.56 14.57 -8.90
CA VAL A 29 -4.46 15.08 -9.94
C VAL A 29 -5.62 15.93 -9.38
N GLY A 30 -5.65 16.15 -8.07
CA GLY A 30 -6.61 17.05 -7.42
C GLY A 30 -8.06 16.51 -7.33
N VAL A 31 -8.25 15.20 -7.49
CA VAL A 31 -9.59 14.56 -7.43
C VAL A 31 -10.17 14.63 -6.01
N PHE A 32 -9.31 14.65 -4.99
CA PHE A 32 -9.68 14.95 -3.61
C PHE A 32 -8.51 15.59 -2.87
N ALA A 33 -8.81 16.45 -1.90
CA ALA A 33 -7.80 17.08 -1.06
C ALA A 33 -7.78 16.39 0.31
N LEU A 34 -6.73 15.61 0.55
CA LEU A 34 -6.44 15.12 1.90
C LEU A 34 -5.83 16.25 2.72
N THR A 35 -6.09 16.25 4.04
CA THR A 35 -5.36 17.13 4.94
C THR A 35 -3.86 16.79 4.88
N PRO A 36 -2.95 17.75 5.06
CA PRO A 36 -1.51 17.50 4.99
C PRO A 36 -1.06 16.38 5.92
N VAL A 37 -1.70 16.26 7.08
CA VAL A 37 -1.43 15.21 8.08
C VAL A 37 -1.83 13.83 7.55
N LEU A 38 -3.04 13.69 7.00
CA LEU A 38 -3.51 12.39 6.48
C LEU A 38 -2.69 11.93 5.28
N ALA A 39 -2.34 12.87 4.39
CA ALA A 39 -1.49 12.61 3.24
C ALA A 39 -0.12 12.07 3.69
N ASN A 40 0.52 12.72 4.67
CA ASN A 40 1.81 12.28 5.21
C ASN A 40 1.75 10.87 5.82
N ILE A 41 0.68 10.54 6.56
CA ILE A 41 0.51 9.20 7.13
C ILE A 41 0.42 8.14 6.03
N ILE A 42 -0.38 8.39 4.99
CA ILE A 42 -0.52 7.46 3.85
C ILE A 42 0.81 7.31 3.12
N TYR A 43 1.54 8.40 2.89
CA TYR A 43 2.86 8.35 2.27
C TYR A 43 3.86 7.52 3.09
N LEU A 44 3.94 7.72 4.40
CA LEU A 44 4.84 6.95 5.27
C LEU A 44 4.49 5.45 5.26
N LEU A 45 3.21 5.11 5.32
CA LEU A 45 2.75 3.71 5.25
C LEU A 45 3.06 3.08 3.89
N ALA A 46 2.87 3.82 2.80
CA ALA A 46 3.21 3.37 1.45
C ALA A 46 4.71 3.13 1.29
N ILE A 47 5.55 4.04 1.80
CA ILE A 47 7.01 3.91 1.78
C ILE A 47 7.45 2.69 2.59
N PHE A 48 6.93 2.53 3.81
CA PHE A 48 7.27 1.38 4.66
C PHE A 48 6.90 0.06 3.99
N ALA A 49 5.66 -0.05 3.49
CA ALA A 49 5.21 -1.23 2.77
C ALA A 49 6.03 -1.48 1.50
N ALA A 50 6.46 -0.43 0.79
CA ALA A 50 7.30 -0.55 -0.41
C ALA A 50 8.69 -1.10 -0.05
N ILE A 51 9.31 -0.58 1.01
CA ILE A 51 10.60 -1.07 1.51
C ILE A 51 10.50 -2.55 1.87
N VAL A 52 9.51 -2.93 2.68
CA VAL A 52 9.30 -4.33 3.09
C VAL A 52 9.07 -5.23 1.87
N THR A 53 8.31 -4.74 0.89
CA THR A 53 8.05 -5.44 -0.37
C THR A 53 9.31 -5.64 -1.20
N VAL A 54 10.15 -4.61 -1.31
CA VAL A 54 11.43 -4.68 -2.06
C VAL A 54 12.38 -5.66 -1.39
N ILE A 55 12.48 -5.64 -0.05
CA ILE A 55 13.34 -6.57 0.69
C ILE A 55 12.86 -8.02 0.50
N HIS A 56 11.55 -8.25 0.55
CA HIS A 56 10.96 -9.57 0.25
C HIS A 56 11.22 -10.01 -1.19
N LEU A 57 11.04 -9.11 -2.16
CA LEU A 57 11.30 -9.41 -3.58
C LEU A 57 12.78 -9.73 -3.84
N ALA A 58 13.69 -9.06 -3.12
CA ALA A 58 15.13 -9.34 -3.15
C ALA A 58 15.51 -10.66 -2.43
N ARG A 59 14.54 -11.40 -1.87
CA ARG A 59 14.74 -12.64 -1.08
C ARG A 59 15.67 -12.46 0.12
N LEU A 60 15.73 -11.25 0.65
CA LEU A 60 16.49 -10.94 1.86
C LEU A 60 15.71 -11.34 3.13
N ILE A 61 14.39 -11.59 3.01
CA ILE A 61 13.48 -12.14 4.02
C ILE A 61 12.42 -12.99 3.32
#